data_AF-A0A973GBM2-F1
#
_entry.id   AF-A0A973GBM2-F1
#
_cell.length_a   1.000
_cell.length_b   1.000
_cell.length_c   1.000
_cell.angle_alpha   90.00
_cell.angle_beta   90.00
_cell.angle_gamma   90.00
#
_symmetry.space_group_name_H-M   'P 1'
#
loop_
_entity.id
_entity.type
_entity.pdbx_description
1 polymer ?
#
loop_
_entity_poly.entity_id
_entity_poly.type
_entity_poly.pdbx_seq_one_letter_code
_entity_poly.pdbx_strand_id
1 'polypeptide(L)'
;MSGSVDLAAITVARAAWSRLVEPGDTLAGAVVAALGPLDSISWLRRAVPVVTAGGSVAGSLPGLADATARRLDRAVGGWATRWPGLDPRRDLEAIARLGGRVLVPEGPGWPVSLADLGAAMPACLWVRGAADLAALVTRSVAVIGARACTHYGEHVTVEMAASL
;
A
#
# COMPACT_ATOMS: atom_id res chain seq x y z
N MET A 1 29.36 6.38 -2.13
CA MET A 1 28.80 5.32 -2.99
C MET A 1 27.31 5.22 -2.72
N SER A 2 26.51 6.16 -3.24
CA SER A 2 25.06 6.14 -3.06
C SER A 2 24.49 5.28 -4.18
N GLY A 3 24.27 3.99 -3.91
CA GLY A 3 23.55 3.13 -4.86
C GLY A 3 22.16 3.71 -5.04
N SER A 4 21.85 4.23 -6.23
CA SER A 4 20.47 4.58 -6.57
C SER A 4 19.69 3.27 -6.55
N VAL A 5 19.01 2.98 -5.45
CA VAL A 5 18.10 1.84 -5.37
C VAL A 5 17.14 1.98 -6.54
N ASP A 6 17.02 0.92 -7.33
CA ASP A 6 16.22 0.92 -8.55
C ASP A 6 14.75 1.17 -8.20
N LEU A 7 14.27 2.38 -8.50
CA LEU A 7 12.88 2.78 -8.24
C LEU A 7 11.89 1.87 -8.96
N ALA A 8 12.26 1.28 -10.11
CA ALA A 8 11.41 0.30 -10.80
C ALA A 8 11.25 -0.97 -9.96
N ALA A 9 12.34 -1.50 -9.41
CA ALA A 9 12.29 -2.64 -8.49
C ALA A 9 11.47 -2.33 -7.22
N ILE A 10 11.66 -1.14 -6.63
CA ILE A 10 10.86 -0.68 -5.49
C ILE A 10 9.38 -0.65 -5.84
N THR A 11 9.04 -0.12 -7.01
CA THR A 11 7.66 -0.02 -7.49
C THR A 11 7.01 -1.40 -7.63
N VAL A 12 7.73 -2.37 -8.19
CA VAL A 12 7.26 -3.77 -8.27
C VAL A 12 7.00 -4.35 -6.88
N ALA A 13 7.91 -4.14 -5.92
CA ALA A 13 7.75 -4.67 -4.57
C ALA A 13 6.60 -4.00 -3.80
N ARG A 14 6.44 -2.69 -3.93
CA ARG A 14 5.34 -1.91 -3.34
C ARG A 14 3.99 -2.31 -3.93
N ALA A 15 3.94 -2.50 -5.26
CA ALA A 15 2.77 -3.03 -5.95
C ALA A 15 2.42 -4.45 -5.46
N ALA A 16 3.42 -5.31 -5.26
CA ALA A 16 3.23 -6.64 -4.68
C ALA A 16 2.55 -6.57 -3.30
N TRP A 17 3.07 -5.73 -2.40
CA TRP A 17 2.46 -5.51 -1.09
C TRP A 17 1.01 -5.04 -1.20
N SER A 18 0.71 -4.09 -2.10
CA SER A 18 -0.67 -3.62 -2.30
C SER A 18 -1.67 -4.69 -2.76
N ARG A 19 -1.19 -5.78 -3.36
CA ARG A 19 -2.00 -6.94 -3.76
C ARG A 19 -2.13 -7.98 -2.64
N LEU A 20 -1.13 -8.06 -1.78
CA LEU A 20 -1.02 -9.07 -0.73
C LEU A 20 -1.76 -8.71 0.57
N VAL A 21 -1.97 -7.42 0.82
CA VAL A 21 -2.49 -6.92 2.10
C VAL A 21 -3.79 -6.16 1.94
N GLU A 22 -4.56 -6.10 3.01
CA GLU A 22 -5.71 -5.20 3.07
C GLU A 22 -5.25 -3.75 3.29
N PRO A 23 -6.01 -2.75 2.80
CA PRO A 23 -5.71 -1.34 3.08
C PRO A 23 -5.64 -1.08 4.59
N GLY A 24 -4.56 -0.42 5.04
CA GLY A 24 -4.35 -0.11 6.46
C GLY A 24 -3.73 -1.24 7.29
N ASP A 25 -3.23 -2.32 6.68
CA ASP A 25 -2.49 -3.36 7.39
C ASP A 25 -1.17 -2.82 8.00
N THR A 26 -1.25 -2.49 9.30
CA THR A 26 -0.13 -1.91 10.05
C THR A 26 1.05 -2.86 10.26
N LEU A 27 0.83 -4.18 10.25
CA LEU A 27 1.93 -5.14 10.37
C LEU A 27 2.73 -5.19 9.08
N ALA A 28 2.06 -5.20 7.93
CA ALA A 28 2.73 -5.11 6.64
C ALA A 28 3.53 -3.81 6.51
N GLY A 29 2.93 -2.67 6.88
CA GLY A 29 3.62 -1.39 6.90
C GLY A 29 4.84 -1.40 7.82
N ALA A 30 4.75 -1.99 9.01
CA ALA A 30 5.87 -2.13 9.93
C ALA A 30 6.99 -3.03 9.36
N VAL A 31 6.66 -4.15 8.72
CA VAL A 31 7.64 -5.04 8.05
C VAL A 31 8.37 -4.30 6.94
N VAL A 32 7.63 -3.58 6.09
CA VAL A 32 8.23 -2.79 5.00
C VAL A 32 9.08 -1.64 5.52
N ALA A 33 8.67 -0.98 6.60
CA ALA A 33 9.47 0.06 7.23
C ALA A 33 10.78 -0.49 7.85
N ALA A 34 10.72 -1.69 8.44
CA ALA A 34 11.88 -2.31 9.09
C ALA A 34 12.89 -2.89 8.10
N LEU A 35 12.43 -3.50 7.01
CA LEU A 35 13.30 -4.18 6.03
C LEU A 35 13.53 -3.37 4.76
N GLY A 36 12.70 -2.37 4.49
CA GLY A 36 12.58 -1.79 3.15
C GLY A 36 11.70 -2.63 2.20
N PRO A 37 11.28 -2.04 1.08
CA PRO A 37 10.32 -2.67 0.16
C PRO A 37 10.86 -3.94 -0.52
N LEU A 38 12.13 -3.95 -0.92
CA LEU A 38 12.72 -5.08 -1.66
C LEU A 38 12.97 -6.29 -0.75
N ASP A 39 13.60 -6.05 0.41
CA ASP A 39 13.97 -7.11 1.33
C ASP A 39 12.75 -7.67 2.06
N SER A 40 11.71 -6.86 2.29
CA SER A 40 10.44 -7.34 2.87
C SER A 40 9.73 -8.36 1.98
N ILE A 41 9.68 -8.17 0.66
CA ILE A 41 9.13 -9.19 -0.26
C ILE A 41 10.02 -10.43 -0.30
N SER A 42 11.34 -10.24 -0.31
CA SER A 42 12.29 -11.36 -0.30
C SER A 42 12.18 -12.19 0.99
N TRP A 43 11.99 -11.53 2.13
CA TRP A 43 11.68 -12.14 3.41
C TRP A 43 10.34 -12.86 3.36
N LEU A 44 9.27 -12.20 2.90
CA LEU A 44 7.93 -12.79 2.86
C LEU A 44 7.90 -14.07 2.01
N ARG A 45 8.61 -14.08 0.87
CA ARG A 45 8.75 -15.27 0.02
C ARG A 45 9.34 -16.47 0.77
N ARG A 46 10.25 -16.24 1.72
CA ARG A 46 10.83 -17.30 2.58
C ARG A 46 9.93 -17.64 3.77
N ALA A 47 9.21 -16.64 4.29
CA ALA A 47 8.30 -16.76 5.42
C ALA A 47 7.04 -17.58 5.09
N VAL A 48 6.49 -17.41 3.88
CA VAL A 48 5.25 -18.07 3.45
C VAL A 48 5.31 -19.59 3.61
N PRO A 49 6.30 -20.33 3.04
CA PRO A 49 6.40 -21.78 3.22
C PRO A 49 6.48 -22.21 4.69
N VAL A 50 7.24 -21.48 5.52
CA VAL A 50 7.42 -21.78 6.95
C VAL A 50 6.08 -21.72 7.68
N VAL A 51 5.34 -20.62 7.51
CA VAL A 51 4.05 -20.43 8.18
C VAL A 51 2.99 -21.39 7.65
N THR A 52 2.96 -21.65 6.34
CA THR A 52 2.01 -22.61 5.75
C THR A 52 2.25 -24.05 6.22
N ALA A 53 3.48 -24.38 6.63
CA ALA A 53 3.82 -25.68 7.22
C ALA A 53 3.57 -25.73 8.75
N GLY A 54 3.00 -24.68 9.35
CA GLY A 54 2.76 -24.58 10.79
C GLY A 54 3.98 -24.12 11.60
N GLY A 55 5.05 -23.69 10.94
CA GLY A 55 6.21 -23.07 11.58
C GLY A 55 5.96 -21.62 11.98
N SER A 56 6.93 -21.03 12.67
CA SER A 56 6.90 -19.62 13.10
C SER A 56 8.04 -18.86 12.45
N VAL A 57 7.77 -17.60 12.12
CA VAL A 57 8.79 -16.64 11.65
C VAL A 57 9.20 -15.67 12.75
N ALA A 58 8.91 -16.01 14.01
CA ALA A 58 9.44 -15.34 15.20
C ALA A 58 10.98 -15.22 15.11
N GLY A 59 11.51 -14.04 15.43
CA GLY A 59 12.95 -13.76 15.40
C GLY A 59 13.56 -13.55 14.00
N SER A 60 12.79 -13.72 12.91
CA SER A 60 13.27 -13.42 11.55
C SER A 60 13.33 -11.92 11.25
N LEU A 61 12.70 -11.10 12.08
CA LEU A 61 12.72 -9.65 12.01
C LEU A 61 13.36 -9.09 13.29
N PRO A 62 14.36 -8.19 13.17
CA PRO A 62 15.01 -7.59 14.33
C PRO A 62 14.03 -6.77 15.18
N GLY A 63 14.15 -6.88 16.51
CA GLY A 63 13.46 -5.98 17.45
C GLY A 63 11.97 -6.26 17.70
N LEU A 64 11.44 -7.40 17.26
CA LEU A 64 10.05 -7.77 17.47
C LEU A 64 9.85 -8.55 18.78
N ALA A 65 8.96 -8.04 19.65
CA ALA A 65 8.56 -8.73 20.87
C ALA A 65 7.75 -10.02 20.56
N ASP A 66 7.83 -11.02 21.43
CA ASP A 66 7.19 -12.34 21.25
C ASP A 66 5.67 -12.29 21.03
N ALA A 67 4.96 -11.37 21.71
CA ALA A 67 3.52 -11.18 21.52
C ALA A 67 3.18 -10.72 20.09
N THR A 68 4.10 -9.99 19.45
CA THR A 68 3.96 -9.55 18.06
C THR A 68 4.37 -10.65 17.08
N ALA A 69 5.27 -11.57 17.46
CA ALA A 69 5.64 -12.71 16.64
C ALA A 69 4.44 -13.62 16.29
N ARG A 70 3.58 -13.95 17.26
CA ARG A 70 2.34 -14.72 16.98
C ARG A 70 1.33 -13.97 16.12
N ARG A 71 1.33 -12.63 16.17
CA ARG A 71 0.50 -11.80 15.28
C ARG A 71 1.07 -11.79 13.87
N LEU A 72 2.39 -11.76 13.75
CA LEU A 72 3.10 -11.84 12.48
C LEU A 72 2.86 -13.17 11.77
N ASP A 73 2.92 -14.30 12.47
CA ASP A 73 2.64 -15.62 11.87
C ASP A 73 1.23 -15.66 11.25
N ARG A 74 0.21 -15.18 11.98
CA ARG A 74 -1.15 -15.08 11.45
C ARG A 74 -1.26 -14.11 10.27
N ALA A 75 -0.59 -12.97 10.34
CA ALA A 75 -0.59 -11.98 9.26
C ALA A 75 0.04 -12.56 7.99
N VAL A 76 1.21 -13.21 8.11
CA VAL A 76 1.87 -13.92 7.00
C VAL A 76 0.96 -15.00 6.43
N GLY A 77 0.27 -15.78 7.27
CA GLY A 77 -0.73 -16.74 6.81
C GLY A 77 -1.84 -16.09 5.99
N GLY A 78 -2.34 -14.93 6.42
CA GLY A 78 -3.32 -14.14 5.68
C GLY A 78 -2.78 -13.59 4.35
N TRP A 79 -1.57 -13.04 4.33
CA TRP A 79 -0.93 -12.54 3.12
C TRP A 79 -0.63 -13.67 2.13
N ALA A 80 -0.23 -14.84 2.64
CA ALA A 80 0.04 -16.04 1.84
C ALA A 80 -1.17 -16.47 1.00
N THR A 81 -2.40 -16.25 1.47
CA THR A 81 -3.62 -16.58 0.71
C THR A 81 -3.73 -15.82 -0.61
N ARG A 82 -3.12 -14.63 -0.71
CA ARG A 82 -3.11 -13.76 -1.91
C ARG A 82 -1.82 -13.92 -2.74
N TRP A 83 -0.91 -14.79 -2.29
CA TRP A 83 0.36 -15.05 -2.98
C TRP A 83 0.21 -15.83 -4.30
N PRO A 84 -0.68 -16.84 -4.42
CA PRO A 84 -0.87 -17.55 -5.68
C PRO A 84 -1.32 -16.61 -6.80
N GLY A 85 -0.60 -16.64 -7.93
CA GLY A 85 -0.91 -15.79 -9.10
C GLY A 85 -0.48 -14.32 -8.97
N LEU A 86 0.27 -13.97 -7.93
CA LEU A 86 0.83 -12.63 -7.78
C LEU A 86 1.83 -12.32 -8.90
N ASP A 87 1.49 -11.34 -9.76
CA ASP A 87 2.37 -10.82 -10.81
C ASP A 87 2.28 -9.28 -10.86
N PRO A 88 3.05 -8.59 -10.01
CA PRO A 88 2.99 -7.14 -9.92
C PRO A 88 3.48 -6.46 -11.21
N ARG A 89 4.35 -7.11 -12.00
CA ARG A 89 4.81 -6.55 -13.28
C ARG A 89 3.67 -6.52 -14.28
N ARG A 90 2.91 -7.61 -14.38
CA ARG A 90 1.70 -7.66 -15.20
C ARG A 90 0.65 -6.64 -14.74
N ASP A 91 0.48 -6.45 -13.44
CA ASP A 91 -0.42 -5.44 -12.89
C ASP A 91 0.03 -4.02 -13.29
N LEU A 92 1.33 -3.72 -13.22
CA LEU A 92 1.91 -2.44 -13.65
C LEU A 92 1.70 -2.19 -15.15
N GLU A 93 1.90 -3.21 -15.99
CA GLU A 93 1.61 -3.10 -17.42
C GLU A 93 0.11 -2.89 -17.70
N ALA A 94 -0.76 -3.54 -16.92
CA ALA A 94 -2.21 -3.41 -17.07
C ALA A 94 -2.66 -1.98 -16.77
N ILE A 95 -2.22 -1.38 -15.66
CA ILE A 95 -2.59 0.01 -15.35
C ILE A 95 -2.01 0.99 -16.37
N ALA A 96 -0.79 0.74 -16.88
CA ALA A 96 -0.18 1.57 -17.92
C ALA A 96 -1.01 1.57 -19.20
N ARG A 97 -1.50 0.40 -19.66
CA ARG A 97 -2.41 0.29 -20.81
C ARG A 97 -3.73 1.04 -20.62
N LEU A 98 -4.17 1.24 -19.38
CA LEU A 98 -5.38 2.00 -19.04
C LEU A 98 -5.14 3.51 -18.90
N GLY A 99 -3.92 3.99 -19.23
CA GLY A 99 -3.52 5.38 -19.07
C GLY A 99 -3.29 5.78 -17.61
N GLY A 100 -2.95 4.80 -16.77
CA GLY A 100 -2.62 5.01 -15.36
C GLY A 100 -1.16 4.74 -15.04
N ARG A 101 -0.82 4.93 -13.77
CA ARG A 101 0.53 4.76 -13.22
C ARG A 101 0.44 4.31 -11.76
N VAL A 102 1.55 3.83 -11.23
CA VAL A 102 1.72 3.58 -9.81
C VAL A 102 2.65 4.63 -9.21
N LEU A 103 2.22 5.22 -8.10
CA LEU A 103 3.04 6.08 -7.26
C LEU A 103 3.46 5.30 -6.02
N VAL A 104 4.69 5.51 -5.56
CA VAL A 104 5.23 4.88 -4.34
C VAL A 104 5.84 5.95 -3.44
N PRO A 105 5.93 5.72 -2.11
CA PRO A 105 6.52 6.67 -1.17
C PRO A 105 7.94 7.14 -1.55
N GLU A 106 8.72 6.27 -2.18
CA GLU A 106 10.09 6.55 -2.62
C GLU A 106 10.17 7.32 -3.95
N GLY A 107 9.05 7.46 -4.65
CA GLY A 107 8.97 8.04 -5.99
C GLY A 107 8.46 9.48 -5.99
N PRO A 108 8.69 10.23 -7.09
CA PRO A 108 8.15 11.56 -7.25
C PRO A 108 6.61 11.55 -7.35
N GLY A 109 5.97 12.63 -6.92
CA GLY A 109 4.51 12.80 -7.00
C GLY A 109 3.73 12.06 -5.91
N TRP A 110 4.41 11.44 -4.93
CA TRP A 110 3.76 10.88 -3.75
C TRP A 110 3.19 11.98 -2.84
N PRO A 111 1.90 11.92 -2.44
CA PRO A 111 1.33 12.85 -1.47
C PRO A 111 1.95 12.71 -0.08
N VAL A 112 2.68 13.73 0.37
CA VAL A 112 3.40 13.70 1.66
C VAL A 112 2.49 13.55 2.88
N SER A 113 1.25 14.04 2.81
CA SER A 113 0.25 13.91 3.89
C SER A 113 -0.13 12.46 4.20
N LEU A 114 0.12 11.51 3.28
CA LEU A 114 -0.11 10.09 3.56
C LEU A 114 0.85 9.52 4.60
N ALA A 115 1.98 10.20 4.86
CA ALA A 115 2.90 9.83 5.93
C ALA A 115 2.25 9.90 7.33
N ASP A 116 1.21 10.75 7.51
CA ASP A 116 0.49 10.89 8.78
C ASP A 116 -0.24 9.60 9.19
N LEU A 117 -0.46 8.68 8.24
CA LEU A 117 -1.03 7.35 8.51
C LEU A 117 -0.04 6.38 9.17
N GLY A 118 1.25 6.73 9.23
CA GLY A 118 2.30 5.90 9.82
C GLY A 118 2.33 4.49 9.21
N ALA A 119 2.27 3.46 10.05
CA ALA A 119 2.28 2.07 9.60
C ALA A 119 1.04 1.67 8.76
N ALA A 120 -0.05 2.43 8.83
CA ALA A 120 -1.23 2.21 7.98
C ALA A 120 -1.11 2.90 6.60
N MET A 121 0.00 3.59 6.31
CA MET A 121 0.23 4.22 5.01
C MET A 121 0.15 3.18 3.88
N PRO A 122 -0.56 3.47 2.79
CA PRO A 122 -0.69 2.54 1.67
C PRO A 122 0.68 2.19 1.08
N ALA A 123 0.86 0.94 0.67
CA ALA A 123 2.10 0.49 0.04
C ALA A 123 2.38 1.25 -1.26
N CYS A 124 1.36 1.51 -2.07
CA CYS A 124 1.44 2.35 -3.27
C CYS A 124 0.05 2.92 -3.60
N LEU A 125 0.00 3.87 -4.53
CA LEU A 125 -1.25 4.37 -5.11
C LEU A 125 -1.33 3.98 -6.58
N TRP A 126 -2.45 3.39 -6.97
CA TRP A 126 -2.80 3.12 -8.37
C TRP A 126 -3.62 4.30 -8.88
N VAL A 127 -3.06 5.08 -9.79
CA VAL A 127 -3.63 6.37 -10.23
C VAL A 127 -3.94 6.32 -11.72
N ARG A 128 -5.08 6.88 -12.13
CA ARG A 128 -5.43 7.06 -13.53
C ARG A 128 -5.53 8.55 -13.87
N GLY A 129 -5.03 8.93 -15.05
CA GLY A 129 -4.97 10.33 -15.48
C GLY A 129 -3.56 10.94 -15.38
N ALA A 130 -3.38 12.13 -15.93
CA ALA A 130 -2.06 12.76 -16.11
C ALA A 130 -1.71 13.82 -15.05
N ALA A 131 -2.68 14.27 -14.25
CA ALA A 131 -2.46 15.34 -13.28
C ALA A 131 -1.48 14.91 -12.17
N ASP A 132 -0.75 15.87 -11.62
CA ASP A 132 0.10 15.67 -10.45
C ASP A 132 -0.76 15.55 -9.19
N LEU A 133 -0.85 14.33 -8.66
CA LEU A 133 -1.68 14.04 -7.50
C LEU A 133 -1.18 14.78 -6.26
N ALA A 134 0.14 14.88 -6.05
CA ALA A 134 0.68 15.56 -4.89
C ALA A 134 0.28 17.04 -4.90
N ALA A 135 0.33 17.70 -6.06
CA ALA A 135 -0.14 19.06 -6.22
C ALA A 135 -1.65 19.19 -5.99
N LEU A 136 -2.45 18.30 -6.60
CA LEU A 136 -3.92 18.33 -6.49
C LEU A 136 -4.41 18.22 -5.05
N VAL A 137 -3.77 17.38 -4.22
CA VAL A 137 -4.24 17.20 -2.84
C VAL A 137 -3.94 18.42 -1.94
N THR A 138 -3.00 19.29 -2.30
CA THR A 138 -2.62 20.45 -1.46
C THR A 138 -3.75 21.45 -1.25
N ARG A 139 -4.67 21.55 -2.22
CA ARG A 139 -5.86 22.42 -2.15
C ARG A 139 -7.11 21.60 -2.46
N SER A 140 -7.32 20.55 -1.69
CA SER A 140 -8.46 19.66 -1.83
C SER A 140 -9.29 19.62 -0.55
N VAL A 141 -10.58 19.33 -0.70
CA VAL A 141 -11.48 19.04 0.43
C VAL A 141 -12.18 17.72 0.14
N ALA A 142 -12.33 16.88 1.17
CA ALA A 142 -13.13 15.68 1.09
C ALA A 142 -14.59 16.02 1.43
N VAL A 143 -15.51 15.72 0.51
CA VAL A 143 -16.96 15.84 0.74
C VAL A 143 -17.52 14.42 0.83
N ILE A 144 -18.03 14.04 2.00
CA ILE A 144 -18.59 12.71 2.29
C ILE A 144 -20.00 12.86 2.86
N GLY A 145 -20.83 11.83 2.70
CA GLY A 145 -22.22 11.87 3.16
C GLY A 145 -22.90 10.51 3.16
N ALA A 146 -24.20 10.50 3.49
CA ALA A 146 -25.01 9.29 3.50
C ALA A 146 -25.23 8.77 2.07
N ARG A 147 -25.08 7.45 1.86
CA ARG A 147 -25.34 6.81 0.55
C ARG A 147 -26.80 6.96 0.11
N ALA A 148 -27.73 6.93 1.05
CA ALA A 148 -29.16 7.21 0.84
C ALA A 148 -29.47 8.62 1.35
N CYS A 149 -28.91 9.63 0.70
CA CYS A 149 -29.16 11.02 1.04
C CYS A 149 -30.60 11.44 0.68
N THR A 150 -31.10 12.49 1.35
CA THR A 150 -32.34 13.15 0.93
C THR A 150 -32.05 14.07 -0.27
N HIS A 151 -33.09 14.45 -1.02
CA HIS A 151 -32.95 15.44 -2.09
C HIS A 151 -32.36 16.78 -1.60
N TYR A 152 -32.65 17.18 -0.36
CA TYR A 152 -32.02 18.36 0.24
C TYR A 152 -30.50 18.16 0.43
N GLY A 153 -30.08 16.99 0.92
CA GLY A 153 -28.66 16.67 1.07
C GLY A 153 -27.91 16.64 -0.26
N GLU A 154 -28.53 16.11 -1.31
CA GLU A 154 -28.00 16.17 -2.69
C GLU A 154 -27.82 17.62 -3.15
N HIS A 155 -28.87 18.45 -3.02
CA HIS A 155 -28.85 19.84 -3.45
C HIS A 155 -27.73 20.65 -2.77
N VAL A 156 -27.63 20.59 -1.44
CA VAL A 156 -26.58 21.29 -0.69
C VAL A 156 -25.19 20.82 -1.09
N THR A 157 -25.01 19.52 -1.34
CA THR A 157 -23.71 18.96 -1.76
C THR A 157 -23.27 19.49 -3.12
N VAL A 158 -24.21 19.63 -4.07
CA VAL A 158 -23.93 20.21 -5.40
C VAL A 158 -23.55 21.69 -5.28
N GLU A 159 -24.27 22.48 -4.48
CA GLU A 159 -23.92 23.88 -4.24
C GLU A 159 -22.52 24.03 -3.64
N MET A 160 -22.20 23.23 -2.62
CA MET A 160 -20.86 23.22 -2.02
C MET A 160 -19.79 22.87 -3.06
N ALA A 161 -19.98 21.79 -3.83
CA ALA A 161 -18.99 21.32 -4.80
C ALA A 161 -18.76 22.31 -5.97
N ALA A 162 -19.81 23.02 -6.41
CA ALA A 162 -19.71 24.03 -7.46
C ALA A 162 -18.97 25.30 -7.02
N SER A 163 -18.85 25.52 -5.71
CA SER A 163 -18.17 26.68 -5.12
C SER A 163 -16.67 26.48 -4.83
N LEU A 164 -16.14 25.28 -5.10
CA LEU A 164 -14.74 24.89 -4.82
C LEU A 164 -13.76 25.25 -5.95
#